data_AF-A0A4Z1F771-F1
#
_entry.id   AF-A0A4Z1F771-F1
#
_cell.length_a   1.000
_cell.length_b   1.000
_cell.length_c   1.000
_cell.angle_alpha   90.00
_cell.angle_beta   90.00
_cell.angle_gamma   90.00
#
_symmetry.space_group_name_H-M   'P 1'
#
loop_
_entity.id
_entity.type
_entity.pdbx_description
1 polymer ?
#
loop_
_entity_poly.entity_id
_entity_poly.type
_entity_poly.pdbx_seq_one_letter_code
_entity_poly.pdbx_strand_id
1 'polypeptide(L)'
;MNPYPPIAEIPVIDTRRRRMLHALFDGSRQDFMMNLYKIAEEDLAVPQGNQRYSKRGFLTTMIEDRDSGELDMLKLLLTMSTEVLESLILNTIGSRFQLEPDFRKHFSKMENSGIYLNTVMSANVPGKGLNGREWAIVTAMMSRYIRSHGVIITNNSTAAQRNNADEASSIDNAFGTRPPIDIRVNEPYRGHRYWLNSGQTTETFRRNLTKRCNLALDPTQRVRQTQSPVEVGLSHDMATRIKCHQPESGLKNTVKTWGFFLSCLSVAEIDFNVVSIPVLKVWNRSLIGKAEILITFLAGSSFDEGGFNAAPPGGTRSLSVPESLPNNKKEIFTNNESFSDNLKVVEEDLSKKQKSLSTFKDFDLDLKQTELDESMADFEKTRDVRYQQKRAIRKATGKIEELSVAGLTKINEASSRIERRHQFSDKLNDWFNKTAPSN
;
A
#
# COMPACT_ATOMS: atom_id res chain seq x y z
N MET A 1 -4.62 11.82 -7.88
CA MET A 1 -4.38 10.83 -8.97
C MET A 1 -3.88 9.55 -8.32
N ASN A 2 -4.27 8.37 -8.81
CA ASN A 2 -3.74 7.08 -8.32
C ASN A 2 -2.31 6.91 -8.89
N PRO A 3 -1.23 6.94 -8.08
CA PRO A 3 0.13 6.86 -8.62
C PRO A 3 0.53 5.46 -9.11
N TYR A 4 -0.24 4.43 -8.76
CA TYR A 4 -0.01 3.05 -9.19
C TYR A 4 -1.27 2.44 -9.79
N PRO A 5 -1.73 2.89 -10.97
CA PRO A 5 -2.80 2.21 -11.68
C PRO A 5 -2.29 0.84 -12.18
N PRO A 6 -3.13 -0.21 -12.13
CA PRO A 6 -2.75 -1.48 -12.73
C PRO A 6 -2.55 -1.29 -14.23
N ILE A 7 -1.47 -1.89 -14.74
CA ILE A 7 -1.13 -1.88 -16.17
C ILE A 7 -0.96 -3.33 -16.64
N ALA A 8 -0.93 -3.56 -17.94
CA ALA A 8 -0.79 -4.90 -18.50
C ALA A 8 0.45 -5.67 -17.96
N GLU A 9 1.56 -4.97 -17.70
CA GLU A 9 2.78 -5.59 -17.16
C GLU A 9 2.71 -5.89 -15.65
N ILE A 10 1.87 -5.17 -14.90
CA ILE A 10 1.67 -5.27 -13.45
C ILE A 10 0.16 -5.24 -13.17
N PRO A 11 -0.57 -6.31 -13.53
CA PRO A 11 -2.03 -6.28 -13.54
C PRO A 11 -2.67 -6.41 -12.16
N VAL A 12 -1.93 -6.94 -11.17
CA VAL A 12 -2.44 -7.20 -9.82
C VAL A 12 -1.94 -6.13 -8.86
N ILE A 13 -2.67 -5.01 -8.80
CA ILE A 13 -2.46 -3.93 -7.82
C ILE A 13 -3.80 -3.69 -7.09
N ASP A 14 -3.93 -4.29 -5.91
CA ASP A 14 -5.10 -4.12 -5.05
C ASP A 14 -4.96 -2.90 -4.11
N THR A 15 -6.02 -2.60 -3.37
CA THR A 15 -6.05 -1.47 -2.44
C THR A 15 -5.02 -1.61 -1.31
N ARG A 16 -4.73 -2.84 -0.86
CA ARG A 16 -3.75 -3.11 0.19
C ARG A 16 -2.33 -2.78 -0.30
N ARG A 17 -1.94 -3.26 -1.49
CA ARG A 17 -0.65 -2.95 -2.12
C ARG A 17 -0.48 -1.46 -2.40
N ARG A 18 -1.52 -0.78 -2.90
CA ARG A 18 -1.47 0.69 -3.10
C ARG A 18 -1.20 1.43 -1.81
N ARG A 19 -1.89 1.06 -0.74
CA ARG A 19 -1.68 1.69 0.57
C ARG A 19 -0.28 1.45 1.10
N MET A 20 0.29 0.26 0.89
CA MET A 20 1.70 0.00 1.23
C MET A 20 2.65 0.89 0.42
N LEU A 21 2.44 1.02 -0.89
CA LEU A 21 3.28 1.88 -1.74
C LEU A 21 3.19 3.35 -1.32
N HIS A 22 1.98 3.86 -1.06
CA HIS A 22 1.81 5.20 -0.52
C HIS A 22 2.58 5.39 0.79
N ALA A 23 2.38 4.50 1.75
CA ALA A 23 3.08 4.57 3.03
C ALA A 23 4.61 4.43 2.90
N LEU A 24 5.10 3.72 1.87
CA LEU A 24 6.53 3.55 1.60
C LEU A 24 7.18 4.85 1.11
N PHE A 25 6.47 5.65 0.31
CA PHE A 25 7.00 6.88 -0.32
C PHE A 25 6.63 8.17 0.42
N ASP A 26 5.55 8.16 1.20
CA ASP A 26 5.02 9.36 1.86
C ASP A 26 5.67 9.64 3.23
N GLY A 27 6.49 8.74 3.77
CA GLY A 27 7.03 8.86 5.14
C GLY A 27 8.35 8.14 5.40
N SER A 28 8.78 8.15 6.67
CA SER A 28 9.99 7.44 7.10
C SER A 28 9.77 5.92 7.13
N ARG A 29 10.84 5.13 7.30
CA ARG A 29 10.70 3.67 7.45
C ARG A 29 9.86 3.29 8.68
N GLN A 30 9.90 4.12 9.71
CA GLN A 30 9.04 3.97 10.88
C GLN A 30 7.57 4.20 10.52
N ASP A 31 7.25 5.29 9.81
CA ASP A 31 5.88 5.56 9.37
C ASP A 31 5.34 4.45 8.46
N PHE A 32 6.18 3.93 7.58
CA PHE A 32 5.85 2.77 6.76
C PHE A 32 5.50 1.55 7.62
N MET A 33 6.34 1.20 8.61
CA MET A 33 6.07 0.07 9.50
C MET A 33 4.78 0.26 10.32
N MET A 34 4.53 1.47 10.84
CA MET A 34 3.30 1.79 11.56
C MET A 34 2.06 1.60 10.69
N ASN A 35 2.15 1.95 9.40
CA ASN A 35 1.09 1.68 8.44
C ASN A 35 0.90 0.17 8.19
N LEU A 36 1.97 -0.62 8.14
CA LEU A 36 1.87 -2.08 8.01
C LEU A 36 1.19 -2.70 9.23
N TYR A 37 1.50 -2.27 10.46
CA TYR A 37 0.79 -2.73 11.66
C TYR A 37 -0.70 -2.39 11.59
N LYS A 38 -1.04 -1.18 11.15
CA LYS A 38 -2.44 -0.77 10.95
C LYS A 38 -3.15 -1.62 9.90
N ILE A 39 -2.48 -1.97 8.79
CA ILE A 39 -3.05 -2.90 7.80
C ILE A 39 -3.31 -4.26 8.46
N ALA A 40 -2.36 -4.76 9.27
CA ALA A 40 -2.49 -6.03 9.94
C ALA A 40 -3.66 -6.07 10.93
N GLU A 41 -3.91 -4.99 11.67
CA GLU A 41 -5.08 -4.86 12.56
C GLU A 41 -6.39 -4.89 11.79
N GLU A 42 -6.47 -4.15 10.68
CA GLU A 42 -7.66 -4.11 9.84
C GLU A 42 -7.93 -5.48 9.20
N ASP A 43 -6.90 -6.15 8.68
CA ASP A 43 -6.98 -7.50 8.11
C ASP A 43 -7.39 -8.54 9.18
N LEU A 44 -6.98 -8.34 10.43
CA LEU A 44 -7.36 -9.20 11.57
C LEU A 44 -8.82 -9.00 11.99
N ALA A 45 -9.35 -7.78 11.87
CA ALA A 45 -10.72 -7.44 12.20
C ALA A 45 -11.74 -8.02 11.20
N VAL A 46 -11.31 -8.36 9.98
CA VAL A 46 -12.18 -9.01 8.98
C VAL A 46 -12.52 -10.43 9.44
N PRO A 47 -13.82 -10.82 9.49
CA PRO A 47 -14.22 -12.18 9.84
C PRO A 47 -13.54 -13.23 8.95
N GLN A 48 -12.67 -14.04 9.54
CA GLN A 48 -11.86 -15.04 8.81
C GLN A 48 -12.67 -16.29 8.38
N GLY A 49 -13.92 -16.44 8.87
CA GLY A 49 -14.75 -17.63 8.65
C GLY A 49 -14.11 -18.93 9.19
N ASN A 50 -14.65 -20.09 8.80
CA ASN A 50 -14.08 -21.41 9.13
C ASN A 50 -12.90 -21.79 8.22
N GLN A 51 -12.03 -20.85 7.87
CA GLN A 51 -10.88 -21.14 7.02
C GLN A 51 -9.81 -21.92 7.81
N ARG A 52 -9.41 -23.08 7.27
CA ARG A 52 -8.29 -23.88 7.82
C ARG A 52 -6.95 -23.12 7.84
N TYR A 53 -6.80 -22.12 6.97
CA TYR A 53 -5.68 -21.19 6.99
C TYR A 53 -6.12 -19.92 7.72
N SER A 54 -5.68 -19.76 8.97
CA SER A 54 -5.99 -18.56 9.73
C SER A 54 -4.82 -17.58 9.63
N LYS A 55 -5.08 -16.38 9.08
CA LYS A 55 -4.09 -15.28 9.13
C LYS A 55 -3.85 -14.77 10.54
N ARG A 56 -4.77 -15.09 11.47
CA ARG A 56 -4.77 -14.63 12.85
C ARG A 56 -3.41 -14.77 13.52
N GLY A 57 -2.76 -15.93 13.38
CA GLY A 57 -1.48 -16.20 14.04
C GLY A 57 -0.40 -15.16 13.70
N PHE A 58 -0.12 -14.97 12.41
CA PHE A 58 0.94 -14.05 12.01
C PHE A 58 0.54 -12.58 12.14
N LEU A 59 -0.74 -12.23 11.92
CA LEU A 59 -1.23 -10.87 12.12
C LEU A 59 -1.13 -10.46 13.59
N THR A 60 -1.50 -11.36 14.52
CA THR A 60 -1.30 -11.14 15.96
C THR A 60 0.17 -10.94 16.30
N THR A 61 1.09 -11.72 15.74
CA THR A 61 2.53 -11.51 15.95
C THR A 61 3.03 -10.15 15.45
N MET A 62 2.48 -9.61 14.35
CA MET A 62 2.79 -8.24 13.91
C MET A 62 2.33 -7.21 14.95
N ILE A 63 1.11 -7.36 15.48
CA ILE A 63 0.55 -6.45 16.48
C ILE A 63 1.33 -6.54 17.80
N GLU A 64 1.69 -7.74 18.24
CA GLU A 64 2.53 -7.95 19.43
C GLU A 64 3.92 -7.34 19.28
N ASP A 65 4.51 -7.36 18.08
CA ASP A 65 5.79 -6.70 17.81
C ASP A 65 5.72 -5.18 18.00
N ARG A 66 4.59 -4.56 17.65
CA ARG A 66 4.31 -3.15 17.93
C ARG A 66 4.09 -2.92 19.42
N ASP A 67 3.19 -3.67 20.03
CA ASP A 67 2.69 -3.41 21.39
C ASP A 67 3.75 -3.71 22.46
N SER A 68 4.67 -4.64 22.19
CA SER A 68 5.83 -4.89 23.05
C SER A 68 6.89 -3.79 23.01
N GLY A 69 6.88 -2.95 21.98
CA GLY A 69 7.91 -1.91 21.77
C GLY A 69 9.25 -2.43 21.25
N GLU A 70 9.41 -3.75 21.06
CA GLU A 70 10.65 -4.34 20.52
C GLU A 70 10.89 -3.93 19.06
N LEU A 71 9.82 -3.76 18.27
CA LEU A 71 9.85 -3.28 16.89
C LEU A 71 10.85 -4.03 16.01
N ASP A 72 10.93 -5.36 16.16
CA ASP A 72 11.89 -6.17 15.43
C ASP A 72 11.62 -6.16 13.91
N MET A 73 10.36 -6.05 13.50
CA MET A 73 10.02 -5.92 12.08
C MET A 73 10.50 -4.58 11.50
N LEU A 74 10.49 -3.50 12.29
CA LEU A 74 11.12 -2.23 11.89
C LEU A 74 12.63 -2.41 11.73
N LYS A 75 13.31 -3.09 12.67
CA LYS A 75 14.75 -3.37 12.58
C LYS A 75 15.09 -4.11 11.28
N LEU A 76 14.25 -5.06 10.87
CA LEU A 76 14.40 -5.79 9.60
C LEU A 76 14.20 -4.87 8.40
N LEU A 77 13.13 -4.06 8.39
CA LEU A 77 12.85 -3.09 7.33
C LEU A 77 13.96 -2.06 7.11
N LEU A 78 14.66 -1.65 8.17
CA LEU A 78 15.77 -0.71 8.08
C LEU A 78 16.93 -1.28 7.23
N THR A 79 17.08 -2.60 7.16
CA THR A 79 18.16 -3.24 6.39
C THR A 79 17.88 -3.34 4.89
N MET A 80 16.68 -2.96 4.44
CA MET A 80 16.25 -3.10 3.04
C MET A 80 16.22 -1.74 2.36
N SER A 81 16.67 -1.69 1.10
CA SER A 81 16.53 -0.48 0.29
C SER A 81 15.06 -0.27 -0.11
N THR A 82 14.68 0.98 -0.39
CA THR A 82 13.33 1.32 -0.85
C THR A 82 12.99 0.61 -2.15
N GLU A 83 13.96 0.46 -3.05
CA GLU A 83 13.80 -0.29 -4.30
C GLU A 83 13.43 -1.76 -4.08
N VAL A 84 14.06 -2.42 -3.11
CA VAL A 84 13.73 -3.83 -2.78
C VAL A 84 12.32 -3.91 -2.24
N LEU A 85 11.92 -3.03 -1.32
CA LEU A 85 10.58 -3.02 -0.74
C LEU A 85 9.50 -2.75 -1.78
N GLU A 86 9.70 -1.76 -2.65
CA GLU A 86 8.79 -1.48 -3.75
C GLU A 86 8.63 -2.71 -4.66
N SER A 87 9.75 -3.34 -5.04
CA SER A 87 9.74 -4.51 -5.92
C SER A 87 9.06 -5.75 -5.29
N LEU A 88 9.12 -5.88 -3.96
CA LEU A 88 8.39 -6.92 -3.21
C LEU A 88 6.89 -6.64 -3.24
N ILE A 89 6.47 -5.42 -2.90
CA ILE A 89 5.05 -5.05 -2.88
C ILE A 89 4.42 -5.19 -4.27
N LEU A 90 5.15 -4.79 -5.31
CA LEU A 90 4.73 -4.89 -6.69
C LEU A 90 4.88 -6.30 -7.27
N ASN A 91 5.58 -7.22 -6.60
CA ASN A 91 5.94 -8.55 -7.11
C ASN A 91 6.72 -8.50 -8.44
N THR A 92 7.54 -7.46 -8.63
CA THR A 92 8.44 -7.27 -9.79
C THR A 92 9.90 -7.62 -9.47
N ILE A 93 10.18 -8.03 -8.23
CA ILE A 93 11.53 -8.33 -7.75
C ILE A 93 12.32 -9.27 -8.65
N GLY A 94 11.71 -10.33 -9.21
CA GLY A 94 12.43 -11.24 -10.09
C GLY A 94 12.77 -10.65 -11.46
N SER A 95 11.91 -9.77 -11.99
CA SER A 95 12.18 -9.01 -13.23
C SER A 95 13.40 -8.12 -13.03
N ARG A 96 13.36 -7.28 -11.99
CA ARG A 96 14.46 -6.36 -11.67
C ARG A 96 15.73 -7.12 -11.36
N PHE A 97 15.65 -8.19 -10.57
CA PHE A 97 16.79 -9.04 -10.25
C PHE A 97 17.42 -9.66 -11.50
N GLN A 98 16.66 -10.04 -12.53
CA GLN A 98 17.25 -10.54 -13.77
C GLN A 98 17.83 -9.45 -14.67
N LEU A 99 17.23 -8.26 -14.71
CA LEU A 99 17.59 -7.23 -15.71
C LEU A 99 18.56 -6.16 -15.20
N GLU A 100 18.59 -5.90 -13.89
CA GLU A 100 19.28 -4.74 -13.32
C GLU A 100 20.45 -5.21 -12.43
N PRO A 101 21.70 -5.16 -12.93
CA PRO A 101 22.88 -5.54 -12.14
C PRO A 101 23.04 -4.73 -10.86
N ASP A 102 22.70 -3.44 -10.88
CA ASP A 102 22.76 -2.57 -9.70
C ASP A 102 21.73 -2.98 -8.65
N PHE A 103 20.52 -3.34 -9.08
CA PHE A 103 19.49 -3.84 -8.18
C PHE A 103 19.94 -5.14 -7.47
N ARG A 104 20.68 -6.02 -8.15
CA ARG A 104 21.23 -7.25 -7.54
C ARG A 104 22.19 -6.96 -6.39
N LYS A 105 22.87 -5.80 -6.37
CA LYS A 105 23.82 -5.42 -5.31
C LYS A 105 23.13 -5.22 -3.96
N HIS A 106 21.81 -4.98 -3.94
CA HIS A 106 21.05 -4.90 -2.69
C HIS A 106 20.87 -6.24 -1.98
N PHE A 107 21.16 -7.35 -2.64
CA PHE A 107 20.95 -8.68 -2.08
C PHE A 107 22.28 -9.29 -1.66
N SER A 108 22.28 -9.86 -0.44
CA SER A 108 23.40 -10.65 0.04
C SER A 108 23.56 -11.95 -0.78
N LYS A 109 24.66 -12.68 -0.59
CA LYS A 109 24.77 -14.02 -1.20
C LYS A 109 23.71 -14.98 -0.62
N MET A 110 23.30 -15.95 -1.43
CA MET A 110 22.40 -17.04 -1.04
C MET A 110 23.13 -18.04 -0.13
N GLU A 111 23.52 -17.59 1.06
CA GLU A 111 24.27 -18.33 2.06
C GLU A 111 23.64 -18.08 3.43
N ASN A 112 23.92 -18.97 4.40
CA ASN A 112 23.50 -18.84 5.79
C ASN A 112 21.97 -18.80 6.00
N SER A 113 21.59 -18.45 7.23
CA SER A 113 20.21 -18.31 7.65
C SER A 113 19.56 -17.03 7.13
N GLY A 114 18.36 -17.15 6.57
CA GLY A 114 17.63 -16.00 6.05
C GLY A 114 16.33 -16.36 5.35
N ILE A 115 15.69 -15.32 4.82
CA ILE A 115 14.52 -15.36 3.98
C ILE A 115 14.97 -15.35 2.53
N TYR A 116 14.48 -16.33 1.78
CA TYR A 116 14.61 -16.39 0.33
C TYR A 116 13.24 -16.27 -0.32
N LEU A 117 13.24 -15.95 -1.59
CA LEU A 117 12.05 -15.85 -2.42
C LEU A 117 12.29 -16.62 -3.72
N ASN A 118 11.29 -17.38 -4.15
CA ASN A 118 11.25 -18.01 -5.47
C ASN A 118 10.14 -17.39 -6.31
N THR A 119 10.44 -17.15 -7.58
CA THR A 119 9.46 -16.70 -8.57
C THR A 119 9.76 -17.31 -9.93
N VAL A 120 8.83 -17.16 -10.87
CA VAL A 120 8.92 -17.75 -12.21
C VAL A 120 8.98 -16.64 -13.24
N MET A 121 9.95 -16.76 -14.15
CA MET A 121 10.13 -15.90 -15.32
C MET A 121 10.13 -16.75 -16.59
N SER A 122 9.86 -16.14 -17.74
CA SER A 122 9.97 -16.81 -19.04
C SER A 122 11.43 -17.16 -19.31
N ALA A 123 11.68 -18.36 -19.82
CA ALA A 123 13.02 -18.71 -20.29
C ALA A 123 13.38 -17.99 -21.59
N ASN A 124 12.38 -17.63 -22.39
CA ASN A 124 12.54 -17.08 -23.73
C ASN A 124 12.66 -15.55 -23.73
N VAL A 125 12.21 -14.87 -22.67
CA VAL A 125 12.25 -13.40 -22.56
C VAL A 125 12.76 -13.00 -21.17
N PRO A 126 14.05 -12.65 -21.02
CA PRO A 126 14.65 -12.30 -19.73
C PRO A 126 13.86 -11.20 -19.00
N GLY A 127 13.68 -11.38 -17.69
CA GLY A 127 12.97 -10.44 -16.82
C GLY A 127 11.48 -10.33 -17.06
N LYS A 128 10.91 -11.07 -18.01
CA LYS A 128 9.46 -11.08 -18.25
C LYS A 128 8.89 -12.43 -17.81
N GLY A 129 7.81 -12.40 -17.07
CA GLY A 129 7.00 -13.56 -16.71
C GLY A 129 6.03 -13.96 -17.82
N LEU A 130 4.94 -14.58 -17.39
CA LEU A 130 3.89 -15.04 -18.29
C LEU A 130 3.03 -13.87 -18.80
N ASN A 131 2.52 -14.01 -20.02
CA ASN A 131 1.44 -13.15 -20.53
C ASN A 131 0.06 -13.68 -20.10
N GLY A 132 -0.99 -12.90 -20.35
CA GLY A 132 -2.36 -13.27 -19.98
C GLY A 132 -2.85 -14.59 -20.60
N ARG A 133 -2.40 -14.92 -21.82
CA ARG A 133 -2.78 -16.17 -22.50
C ARG A 133 -2.16 -17.39 -21.82
N GLU A 134 -0.88 -17.32 -21.47
CA GLU A 134 -0.16 -18.36 -20.73
C GLU A 134 -0.79 -18.57 -19.34
N TRP A 135 -1.12 -17.49 -18.62
CA TRP A 135 -1.87 -17.58 -17.36
C TRP A 135 -3.24 -18.26 -17.53
N ALA A 136 -3.97 -17.95 -18.60
CA ALA A 136 -5.27 -18.55 -18.88
C ALA A 136 -5.15 -20.07 -19.15
N ILE A 137 -4.12 -20.50 -19.89
CA ILE A 137 -3.84 -21.92 -20.13
C ILE A 137 -3.57 -22.64 -18.80
N VAL A 138 -2.63 -22.13 -18.01
CA VAL A 138 -2.23 -22.75 -16.73
C VAL A 138 -3.40 -22.82 -15.76
N THR A 139 -4.15 -21.73 -15.60
CA THR A 139 -5.30 -21.72 -14.67
C THR A 139 -6.45 -22.63 -15.13
N ALA A 140 -6.63 -22.82 -16.43
CA ALA A 140 -7.58 -23.79 -16.97
C ALA A 140 -7.15 -25.25 -16.71
N MET A 141 -5.86 -25.57 -16.86
CA MET A 141 -5.31 -26.87 -16.47
C MET A 141 -5.48 -27.12 -14.98
N MET A 142 -5.18 -26.12 -14.15
CA MET A 142 -5.40 -26.22 -12.71
C MET A 142 -6.87 -26.51 -12.36
N SER A 143 -7.82 -25.86 -13.04
CA SER A 143 -9.25 -26.15 -12.88
C SER A 143 -9.60 -27.60 -13.22
N ARG A 144 -9.08 -28.15 -14.33
CA ARG A 144 -9.33 -29.55 -14.72
C ARG A 144 -8.70 -30.53 -13.74
N TYR A 145 -7.46 -30.27 -13.31
CA TYR A 145 -6.78 -31.05 -12.29
C TYR A 145 -7.58 -31.12 -10.98
N ILE A 146 -8.05 -29.98 -10.47
CA ILE A 146 -8.88 -29.91 -9.25
C ILE A 146 -10.19 -30.70 -9.43
N ARG A 147 -10.89 -30.52 -10.56
CA ARG A 147 -12.16 -31.22 -10.85
C ARG A 147 -12.00 -32.73 -10.99
N SER A 148 -10.80 -33.19 -11.37
CA SER A 148 -10.51 -34.62 -11.50
C SER A 148 -10.22 -35.31 -10.16
N HIS A 149 -10.16 -34.56 -9.06
CA HIS A 149 -9.98 -35.13 -7.73
C HIS A 149 -11.18 -36.00 -7.31
N GLY A 150 -10.89 -37.20 -6.80
CA GLY A 150 -11.90 -38.17 -6.40
C GLY A 150 -12.65 -38.83 -7.56
N VAL A 151 -12.33 -38.48 -8.81
CA VAL A 151 -12.91 -39.11 -10.00
C VAL A 151 -12.22 -40.44 -10.26
N ILE A 152 -13.01 -41.51 -10.24
CA ILE A 152 -12.56 -42.87 -10.51
C ILE A 152 -12.80 -43.18 -11.99
N ILE A 153 -11.75 -43.55 -12.72
CA ILE A 153 -11.85 -43.90 -14.15
C ILE A 153 -12.23 -45.37 -14.30
N THR A 154 -13.33 -45.63 -15.00
CA THR A 154 -13.89 -46.97 -15.26
C THR A 154 -14.18 -47.16 -16.75
N ASN A 155 -14.64 -48.35 -17.15
CA ASN A 155 -15.04 -48.62 -18.53
C ASN A 155 -16.17 -47.69 -19.02
N ASN A 156 -17.02 -47.21 -18.12
CA ASN A 156 -18.14 -46.30 -18.44
C ASN A 156 -17.74 -44.81 -18.43
N SER A 157 -16.49 -44.48 -18.12
CA SER A 157 -16.03 -43.09 -18.08
C SER A 157 -15.98 -42.48 -19.48
N THR A 158 -16.45 -41.23 -19.59
CA THR A 158 -16.46 -40.49 -20.85
C THR A 158 -15.04 -40.18 -21.32
N ALA A 159 -14.87 -39.91 -22.63
CA ALA A 159 -13.58 -39.49 -23.18
C ALA A 159 -13.02 -38.25 -22.45
N ALA A 160 -13.88 -37.28 -22.11
CA ALA A 160 -13.46 -36.09 -21.37
C ALA A 160 -12.94 -36.43 -19.96
N GLN A 161 -13.54 -37.39 -19.26
CA GLN A 161 -13.07 -37.83 -17.94
C GLN A 161 -11.69 -38.51 -18.04
N ARG A 162 -11.50 -39.35 -19.06
CA ARG A 162 -10.22 -40.03 -19.32
C ARG A 162 -9.12 -39.01 -19.64
N ASN A 163 -9.38 -38.09 -20.57
CA ASN A 163 -8.44 -37.03 -20.93
C ASN A 163 -8.05 -36.15 -19.73
N ASN A 164 -9.01 -35.79 -18.86
CA ASN A 164 -8.71 -35.03 -17.64
C ASN A 164 -7.86 -35.83 -16.64
N ALA A 165 -8.05 -37.14 -16.56
CA ALA A 165 -7.24 -38.00 -15.70
C ALA A 165 -5.81 -38.17 -16.25
N ASP A 166 -5.66 -38.30 -17.56
CA ASP A 166 -4.36 -38.40 -18.23
C ASP A 166 -3.57 -37.09 -18.10
N GLU A 167 -4.23 -35.94 -18.28
CA GLU A 167 -3.63 -34.61 -18.02
C GLU A 167 -3.22 -34.49 -16.55
N ALA A 168 -4.07 -34.91 -15.62
CA ALA A 168 -3.75 -34.83 -14.19
C ALA A 168 -2.59 -35.75 -13.80
N SER A 169 -2.51 -36.95 -14.38
CA SER A 169 -1.39 -37.86 -14.22
C SER A 169 -0.09 -37.26 -14.78
N SER A 170 -0.17 -36.57 -15.92
CA SER A 170 0.97 -35.87 -16.50
C SER A 170 1.46 -34.75 -15.57
N ILE A 171 0.55 -33.98 -14.96
CA ILE A 171 0.88 -32.94 -13.97
C ILE A 171 1.50 -33.55 -12.71
N ASP A 172 1.02 -34.71 -12.24
CA ASP A 172 1.58 -35.37 -11.07
C ASP A 172 3.02 -35.87 -11.30
N ASN A 173 3.37 -36.21 -12.54
CA ASN A 173 4.65 -36.82 -12.91
C ASN A 173 5.61 -35.88 -13.66
N ALA A 174 5.26 -34.59 -13.82
CA ALA A 174 6.02 -33.63 -14.63
C ALA A 174 7.52 -33.53 -14.27
N PHE A 175 7.85 -33.59 -12.98
CA PHE A 175 9.23 -33.50 -12.49
C PHE A 175 9.70 -34.77 -11.78
N GLY A 176 9.34 -35.93 -12.33
CA GLY A 176 9.87 -37.22 -11.91
C GLY A 176 8.79 -38.20 -11.49
N THR A 177 9.21 -39.46 -11.34
CA THR A 177 8.30 -40.57 -11.04
C THR A 177 7.84 -40.45 -9.60
N ARG A 178 6.57 -40.09 -9.42
CA ARG A 178 5.91 -40.28 -8.12
C ARG A 178 5.53 -41.73 -8.01
N PRO A 179 5.54 -42.32 -6.79
CA PRO A 179 5.02 -43.66 -6.63
C PRO A 179 3.66 -43.68 -7.35
N PRO A 180 3.48 -44.60 -8.31
CA PRO A 180 2.19 -44.76 -8.93
C PRO A 180 1.20 -44.90 -7.79
N ILE A 181 0.11 -44.13 -7.83
CA ILE A 181 -1.03 -44.36 -6.95
C ILE A 181 -1.39 -45.83 -7.15
N ASP A 182 -0.99 -46.64 -6.16
CA ASP A 182 -0.77 -48.09 -6.19
C ASP A 182 -1.20 -48.84 -7.48
N ILE A 183 -0.28 -49.02 -8.44
CA ILE A 183 -0.51 -49.89 -9.63
C ILE A 183 -0.65 -51.37 -9.21
N ARG A 184 -0.19 -51.76 -8.02
CA ARG A 184 -0.12 -53.19 -7.64
C ARG A 184 -1.47 -53.78 -7.25
N VAL A 185 -2.47 -52.94 -7.05
CA VAL A 185 -3.86 -53.34 -6.97
C VAL A 185 -4.49 -52.82 -8.25
N ASN A 186 -5.08 -53.67 -9.10
CA ASN A 186 -5.84 -53.29 -10.30
C ASN A 186 -7.10 -52.47 -9.95
N GLU A 187 -6.96 -51.46 -9.11
CA GLU A 187 -8.03 -50.58 -8.73
C GLU A 187 -8.07 -49.40 -9.69
N PRO A 188 -9.28 -49.02 -10.13
CA PRO A 188 -9.43 -47.86 -10.98
C PRO A 188 -8.80 -46.65 -10.29
N TYR A 189 -7.97 -45.90 -11.03
CA TYR A 189 -7.26 -44.70 -10.59
C TYR A 189 -8.15 -43.90 -9.64
N ARG A 190 -7.90 -43.97 -8.31
CA ARG A 190 -8.84 -43.49 -7.27
C ARG A 190 -8.94 -41.96 -7.18
N GLY A 191 -8.60 -41.24 -8.24
CA GLY A 191 -8.71 -39.78 -8.32
C GLY A 191 -7.84 -39.03 -7.30
N HIS A 192 -6.84 -39.68 -6.70
CA HIS A 192 -5.92 -39.00 -5.80
C HIS A 192 -5.04 -38.03 -6.60
N ARG A 193 -4.76 -36.87 -6.01
CA ARG A 193 -4.07 -35.76 -6.67
C ARG A 193 -3.00 -35.23 -5.74
N TYR A 194 -1.73 -35.52 -6.07
CA TYR A 194 -0.60 -35.27 -5.19
C TYR A 194 -0.50 -33.79 -4.77
N TRP A 195 -0.70 -32.90 -5.75
CA TRP A 195 -0.50 -31.47 -5.60
C TRP A 195 -1.64 -30.75 -4.87
N LEU A 196 -2.75 -31.42 -4.57
CA LEU A 196 -3.83 -30.78 -3.84
C LEU A 196 -3.46 -30.58 -2.37
N ASN A 197 -3.68 -29.35 -1.91
CA ASN A 197 -3.79 -29.03 -0.50
C ASN A 197 -5.16 -29.46 0.02
N SER A 198 -5.27 -29.69 1.33
CA SER A 198 -6.56 -29.99 1.95
C SER A 198 -7.50 -28.78 1.89
N GLY A 199 -8.80 -29.01 1.74
CA GLY A 199 -9.82 -27.95 1.74
C GLY A 199 -9.81 -27.09 0.46
N GLN A 200 -10.15 -25.80 0.61
CA GLN A 200 -10.34 -24.87 -0.53
C GLN A 200 -9.06 -24.13 -0.97
N THR A 201 -7.91 -24.39 -0.36
CA THR A 201 -6.65 -23.66 -0.61
C THR A 201 -6.27 -23.63 -2.09
N THR A 202 -6.27 -24.79 -2.76
CA THR A 202 -5.88 -24.88 -4.18
C THR A 202 -6.84 -24.13 -5.11
N GLU A 203 -8.14 -24.14 -4.79
CA GLU A 203 -9.15 -23.44 -5.60
C GLU A 203 -9.07 -21.92 -5.41
N THR A 204 -8.88 -21.45 -4.18
CA THR A 204 -8.65 -20.02 -3.90
C THR A 204 -7.37 -19.53 -4.57
N PHE A 205 -6.28 -20.31 -4.49
CA PHE A 205 -5.04 -20.02 -5.18
C PHE A 205 -5.24 -19.84 -6.69
N ARG A 206 -5.86 -20.84 -7.34
CA ARG A 206 -6.20 -20.79 -8.77
C ARG A 206 -7.02 -19.55 -9.12
N ARG A 207 -8.08 -19.27 -8.36
CA ARG A 207 -8.96 -18.11 -8.57
C ARG A 207 -8.21 -16.77 -8.45
N ASN A 208 -7.20 -16.67 -7.59
CA ASN A 208 -6.40 -15.46 -7.52
C ASN A 208 -5.47 -15.30 -8.73
N LEU A 209 -4.92 -16.39 -9.25
CA LEU A 209 -4.08 -16.33 -10.46
C LEU A 209 -4.85 -15.85 -11.70
N THR A 210 -6.16 -16.13 -11.80
CA THR A 210 -6.96 -15.64 -12.96
C THR A 210 -7.05 -14.12 -13.04
N LYS A 211 -6.77 -13.38 -11.96
CA LYS A 211 -6.69 -11.92 -11.96
C LYS A 211 -5.58 -11.39 -12.90
N ARG A 212 -4.63 -12.25 -13.27
CA ARG A 212 -3.54 -11.95 -14.21
C ARG A 212 -3.96 -12.01 -15.68
N CYS A 213 -5.17 -12.51 -15.98
CA CYS A 213 -5.74 -12.58 -17.32
C CYS A 213 -6.71 -11.41 -17.59
N ASN A 214 -6.32 -10.18 -17.25
CA ASN A 214 -7.24 -9.04 -17.30
C ASN A 214 -7.37 -8.46 -18.71
N LEU A 215 -8.47 -8.82 -19.40
CA LEU A 215 -8.78 -8.36 -20.76
C LEU A 215 -9.02 -6.85 -20.87
N ALA A 216 -9.39 -6.18 -19.77
CA ALA A 216 -9.56 -4.73 -19.78
C ALA A 216 -8.22 -3.98 -19.84
N LEU A 217 -7.14 -4.59 -19.32
CA LEU A 217 -5.79 -4.03 -19.35
C LEU A 217 -5.00 -4.47 -20.59
N ASP A 218 -5.21 -5.71 -21.04
CA ASP A 218 -4.61 -6.25 -22.27
C ASP A 218 -5.63 -7.10 -23.04
N PRO A 219 -6.38 -6.49 -23.99
CA PRO A 219 -7.34 -7.22 -24.82
C PRO A 219 -6.70 -8.33 -25.66
N THR A 220 -5.40 -8.22 -25.96
CA THR A 220 -4.68 -9.19 -26.80
C THR A 220 -4.15 -10.38 -26.01
N GLN A 221 -3.99 -10.22 -24.69
CA GLN A 221 -3.38 -11.19 -23.77
C GLN A 221 -1.94 -11.57 -24.15
N ARG A 222 -1.23 -10.69 -24.88
CA ARG A 222 0.14 -10.92 -25.39
C ARG A 222 1.21 -10.16 -24.61
N VAL A 223 0.84 -9.15 -23.82
CA VAL A 223 1.80 -8.40 -23.01
C VAL A 223 2.35 -9.32 -21.92
N ARG A 224 3.67 -9.53 -21.92
CA ARG A 224 4.33 -10.29 -20.86
C ARG A 224 4.44 -9.43 -19.60
N GLN A 225 4.12 -10.03 -18.46
CA GLN A 225 4.12 -9.35 -17.18
C GLN A 225 5.53 -9.23 -16.61
N THR A 226 5.90 -8.10 -16.02
CA THR A 226 7.08 -8.00 -15.15
C THR A 226 6.75 -8.46 -13.73
N GLN A 227 5.47 -8.42 -13.37
CA GLN A 227 4.94 -8.95 -12.13
C GLN A 227 4.75 -10.47 -12.19
N SER A 228 5.26 -11.19 -11.19
CA SER A 228 5.08 -12.64 -11.07
C SER A 228 4.79 -13.04 -9.62
N PRO A 229 3.89 -14.01 -9.33
CA PRO A 229 3.69 -14.51 -7.98
C PRO A 229 4.99 -15.02 -7.36
N VAL A 230 5.04 -15.02 -6.03
CA VAL A 230 6.24 -15.41 -5.31
C VAL A 230 5.93 -16.41 -4.20
N GLU A 231 6.90 -17.28 -3.94
CA GLU A 231 6.96 -18.14 -2.77
C GLU A 231 8.04 -17.57 -1.86
N VAL A 232 7.73 -17.37 -0.59
CA VAL A 232 8.67 -16.89 0.42
C VAL A 232 9.00 -18.06 1.34
N GLY A 233 10.26 -18.28 1.60
CA GLY A 233 10.70 -19.33 2.50
C GLY A 233 11.79 -18.86 3.45
N LEU A 234 11.91 -19.59 4.54
CA LEU A 234 12.91 -19.39 5.58
C LEU A 234 13.78 -20.64 5.67
N SER A 235 15.09 -20.47 5.77
CA SER A 235 16.02 -21.59 5.98
C SER A 235 17.22 -21.17 6.83
N HIS A 236 17.86 -22.16 7.46
CA HIS A 236 19.19 -22.00 8.06
C HIS A 236 20.34 -22.08 7.05
N ASP A 237 20.06 -22.75 5.94
CA ASP A 237 20.91 -22.86 4.78
C ASP A 237 20.02 -22.61 3.56
N MET A 238 19.96 -21.34 3.14
CA MET A 238 19.17 -20.97 1.98
C MET A 238 19.67 -21.69 0.71
N ALA A 239 20.99 -21.83 0.52
CA ALA A 239 21.60 -22.46 -0.66
C ALA A 239 21.11 -23.90 -0.86
N THR A 240 21.04 -24.67 0.22
CA THR A 240 20.53 -26.06 0.16
C THR A 240 19.02 -26.07 -0.03
N ARG A 241 18.29 -25.20 0.67
CA ARG A 241 16.82 -25.20 0.63
C ARG A 241 16.27 -24.81 -0.74
N ILE A 242 16.85 -23.81 -1.42
CA ILE A 242 16.37 -23.37 -2.74
C ILE A 242 16.40 -24.49 -3.78
N LYS A 243 17.34 -25.44 -3.67
CA LYS A 243 17.44 -26.59 -4.59
C LYS A 243 16.17 -27.43 -4.56
N CYS A 244 15.48 -27.53 -3.42
CA CYS A 244 14.21 -28.26 -3.30
C CYS A 244 13.05 -27.63 -4.08
N HIS A 245 13.19 -26.37 -4.50
CA HIS A 245 12.18 -25.62 -5.26
C HIS A 245 12.47 -25.62 -6.77
N GLN A 246 13.58 -26.22 -7.19
CA GLN A 246 14.01 -26.32 -8.58
C GLN A 246 13.48 -27.60 -9.25
N PRO A 247 13.07 -27.56 -10.54
CA PRO A 247 12.63 -28.72 -11.31
C PRO A 247 13.52 -29.97 -11.17
N GLU A 248 14.83 -29.78 -11.15
CA GLU A 248 15.85 -30.84 -11.13
C GLU A 248 15.81 -31.66 -9.84
N SER A 249 15.26 -31.12 -8.75
CA SER A 249 15.08 -31.86 -7.49
C SER A 249 13.87 -32.80 -7.49
N GLY A 250 13.06 -32.75 -8.54
CA GLY A 250 11.76 -33.37 -8.63
C GLY A 250 10.71 -32.83 -7.66
N LEU A 251 10.98 -31.68 -7.05
CA LEU A 251 10.04 -30.91 -6.24
C LEU A 251 9.44 -31.70 -5.06
N LYS A 252 10.17 -32.69 -4.52
CA LYS A 252 9.65 -33.58 -3.45
C LYS A 252 9.40 -32.84 -2.13
N ASN A 253 10.19 -31.80 -1.85
CA ASN A 253 10.17 -31.06 -0.59
C ASN A 253 9.79 -29.58 -0.78
N THR A 254 9.00 -29.27 -1.82
CA THR A 254 8.52 -27.91 -2.11
C THR A 254 7.11 -27.66 -1.55
N VAL A 255 6.68 -26.40 -1.56
CA VAL A 255 5.30 -26.02 -1.27
C VAL A 255 4.38 -26.54 -2.38
N LYS A 256 3.28 -27.22 -2.02
CA LYS A 256 2.41 -27.89 -2.99
C LYS A 256 1.89 -26.98 -4.10
N THR A 257 1.48 -25.75 -3.77
CA THR A 257 0.99 -24.73 -4.73
C THR A 257 2.09 -24.29 -5.71
N TRP A 258 3.33 -24.16 -5.25
CA TRP A 258 4.49 -23.91 -6.11
C TRP A 258 4.71 -25.06 -7.09
N GLY A 259 4.83 -26.28 -6.58
CA GLY A 259 5.10 -27.43 -7.42
C GLY A 259 3.96 -27.77 -8.38
N PHE A 260 2.70 -27.56 -7.96
CA PHE A 260 1.53 -27.66 -8.83
C PHE A 260 1.64 -26.71 -10.03
N PHE A 261 1.95 -25.45 -9.76
CA PHE A 261 2.06 -24.43 -10.79
C PHE A 261 3.18 -24.74 -11.79
N LEU A 262 4.38 -25.09 -11.30
CA LEU A 262 5.49 -25.48 -12.19
C LEU A 262 5.12 -26.71 -13.04
N SER A 263 4.42 -27.68 -12.47
CA SER A 263 4.03 -28.89 -13.19
C SER A 263 3.02 -28.58 -14.29
N CYS A 264 2.08 -27.66 -14.05
CA CYS A 264 1.19 -27.17 -15.09
C CYS A 264 1.94 -26.45 -16.21
N LEU A 265 2.95 -25.64 -15.90
CA LEU A 265 3.78 -24.98 -16.92
C LEU A 265 4.50 -25.99 -17.80
N SER A 266 5.10 -27.02 -17.19
CA SER A 266 5.80 -28.08 -17.92
C SER A 266 4.87 -28.86 -18.85
N VAL A 267 3.69 -29.27 -18.37
CA VAL A 267 2.72 -30.02 -19.18
C VAL A 267 2.08 -29.14 -20.26
N ALA A 268 2.01 -27.82 -20.03
CA ALA A 268 1.58 -26.85 -21.03
C ALA A 268 2.65 -26.52 -22.07
N GLU A 269 3.87 -27.08 -21.94
CA GLU A 269 5.02 -26.75 -22.79
C GLU A 269 5.34 -25.25 -22.79
N ILE A 270 5.18 -24.59 -21.65
CA ILE A 270 5.52 -23.17 -21.47
C ILE A 270 6.92 -23.09 -20.87
N ASP A 271 7.89 -22.59 -21.63
CA ASP A 271 9.26 -22.47 -21.14
C ASP A 271 9.41 -21.43 -20.02
N PHE A 272 10.02 -21.86 -18.92
CA PHE A 272 10.18 -21.03 -17.73
C PHE A 272 11.52 -21.26 -17.04
N ASN A 273 11.95 -20.24 -16.28
CA ASN A 273 13.08 -20.28 -15.37
C ASN A 273 12.60 -19.97 -13.95
N VAL A 274 13.09 -20.71 -12.97
CA VAL A 274 12.91 -20.37 -11.56
C VAL A 274 14.01 -19.39 -11.15
N VAL A 275 13.59 -18.26 -10.58
CA VAL A 275 14.50 -17.25 -10.04
C VAL A 275 14.42 -17.31 -8.51
N SER A 276 15.55 -17.60 -7.88
CA SER A 276 15.69 -17.64 -6.42
C SER A 276 16.50 -16.44 -5.93
N ILE A 277 15.98 -15.69 -4.96
CA ILE A 277 16.54 -14.42 -4.49
C ILE A 277 16.71 -14.47 -2.95
N PRO A 278 17.91 -14.17 -2.41
CA PRO A 278 18.14 -14.08 -0.97
C PRO A 278 17.68 -12.71 -0.46
N VAL A 279 16.44 -12.62 -0.01
CA VAL A 279 15.78 -11.33 0.30
C VAL A 279 16.34 -10.69 1.55
N LEU A 280 16.53 -11.47 2.63
CA LEU A 280 16.85 -10.91 3.93
C LEU A 280 17.63 -11.89 4.80
N LYS A 281 18.79 -11.49 5.31
CA LYS A 281 19.51 -12.25 6.33
C LYS A 281 18.94 -11.97 7.72
N VAL A 282 18.91 -13.00 8.56
CA VAL A 282 18.54 -12.87 9.97
C VAL A 282 19.79 -13.00 10.84
N TRP A 283 19.89 -12.16 11.88
CA TRP A 283 21.07 -12.09 12.76
C TRP A 283 20.75 -12.37 14.23
N ASN A 284 19.49 -12.62 14.56
CA ASN A 284 19.04 -13.02 15.88
C ASN A 284 17.89 -14.03 15.72
N ARG A 285 17.83 -15.01 16.63
CA ARG A 285 16.78 -16.03 16.68
C ARG A 285 15.38 -15.42 16.77
N SER A 286 15.20 -14.33 17.54
CA SER A 286 13.90 -13.66 17.68
C SER A 286 13.35 -13.12 16.35
N LEU A 287 14.24 -12.84 15.39
CA LEU A 287 13.89 -12.26 14.09
C LEU A 287 13.43 -13.30 13.08
N ILE A 288 13.73 -14.58 13.30
CA ILE A 288 13.52 -15.66 12.32
C ILE A 288 12.05 -15.71 11.85
N GLY A 289 11.12 -15.90 12.78
CA GLY A 289 9.69 -15.94 12.45
C GLY A 289 9.15 -14.60 11.97
N LYS A 290 9.60 -13.50 12.60
CA LYS A 290 9.14 -12.14 12.25
C LYS A 290 9.57 -11.72 10.84
N ALA A 291 10.75 -12.14 10.39
CA ALA A 291 11.25 -11.90 9.04
C ALA A 291 10.42 -12.63 7.99
N GLU A 292 10.08 -13.90 8.24
CA GLU A 292 9.21 -14.65 7.32
C GLU A 292 7.82 -14.03 7.21
N ILE A 293 7.25 -13.61 8.34
CA ILE A 293 5.96 -12.89 8.39
C ILE A 293 6.04 -11.59 7.60
N LEU A 294 7.04 -10.75 7.88
CA LEU A 294 7.20 -9.45 7.24
C LEU A 294 7.32 -9.57 5.71
N ILE A 295 8.21 -10.44 5.22
CA ILE A 295 8.42 -10.59 3.77
C ILE A 295 7.19 -11.22 3.09
N THR A 296 6.55 -12.21 3.72
CA THR A 296 5.30 -12.80 3.23
C THR A 296 4.20 -11.75 3.12
N PHE A 297 4.07 -10.89 4.14
CA PHE A 297 3.07 -9.83 4.22
C PHE A 297 3.29 -8.75 3.16
N LEU A 298 4.54 -8.31 2.97
CA LEU A 298 4.93 -7.32 1.97
C LEU A 298 4.69 -7.81 0.54
N ALA A 299 5.16 -9.02 0.22
CA ALA A 299 5.01 -9.57 -1.12
C ALA A 299 3.57 -10.03 -1.44
N GLY A 300 2.75 -10.20 -0.40
CA GLY A 300 1.46 -10.87 -0.49
C GLY A 300 1.63 -12.28 -1.04
N SER A 301 2.60 -13.03 -0.50
CA SER A 301 2.97 -14.34 -1.01
C SER A 301 2.01 -15.44 -0.57
N SER A 302 1.03 -15.14 0.29
CA SER A 302 -0.03 -16.09 0.67
C SER A 302 -0.92 -16.45 -0.52
N PHE A 303 -1.38 -17.70 -0.58
CA PHE A 303 -2.19 -18.21 -1.69
C PHE A 303 -3.49 -17.44 -1.93
N ASP A 304 -4.07 -16.89 -0.86
CA ASP A 304 -5.29 -16.09 -0.90
C ASP A 304 -5.05 -14.63 -1.32
N GLU A 305 -3.80 -14.21 -1.40
CA GLU A 305 -3.33 -12.92 -1.94
C GLU A 305 -2.66 -13.05 -3.33
N GLY A 306 -2.67 -14.26 -3.88
CA GLY A 306 -2.15 -14.57 -5.21
C GLY A 306 -0.69 -14.98 -5.27
N GLY A 307 -0.05 -15.26 -4.12
CA GLY A 307 1.26 -15.90 -4.06
C GLY A 307 1.20 -17.42 -3.90
N PHE A 308 2.33 -18.06 -3.59
CA PHE A 308 2.44 -19.52 -3.51
C PHE A 308 2.44 -20.10 -2.09
N ASN A 309 2.53 -19.31 -1.02
CA ASN A 309 2.55 -19.83 0.35
C ASN A 309 1.17 -20.33 0.80
N ALA A 310 1.07 -21.64 1.03
CA ALA A 310 -0.14 -22.29 1.56
C ALA A 310 -0.13 -22.50 3.08
N ALA A 311 1.04 -22.43 3.71
CA ALA A 311 1.24 -22.55 5.15
C ALA A 311 1.50 -21.17 5.77
N PRO A 312 0.97 -20.89 6.98
CA PRO A 312 1.11 -19.58 7.59
C PRO A 312 2.59 -19.32 7.94
N PRO A 313 3.12 -18.11 7.67
CA PRO A 313 4.49 -17.77 8.00
C PRO A 313 4.70 -17.69 9.52
N GLY A 314 5.95 -17.82 9.96
CA GLY A 314 6.35 -17.69 11.37
C GLY A 314 6.05 -18.92 12.24
N GLY A 315 5.60 -20.03 11.64
CA GLY A 315 5.28 -21.27 12.36
C GLY A 315 6.51 -22.02 12.89
N THR A 316 7.71 -21.72 12.41
CA THR A 316 8.91 -22.49 12.70
C THR A 316 9.54 -22.09 14.04
N ARG A 317 8.95 -22.54 15.15
CA ARG A 317 9.37 -22.20 16.53
C ARG A 317 10.60 -22.98 17.03
N SER A 318 10.91 -24.13 16.43
CA SER A 318 11.92 -25.08 16.94
C SER A 318 13.25 -25.08 16.18
N LEU A 319 13.56 -23.97 15.50
CA LEU A 319 14.84 -23.83 14.83
C LEU A 319 15.95 -23.66 15.87
N SER A 320 16.97 -24.51 15.82
CA SER A 320 18.20 -24.36 16.61
C SER A 320 18.84 -23.02 16.28
N VAL A 321 19.60 -22.45 17.22
CA VAL A 321 20.33 -21.21 16.95
C VAL A 321 21.36 -21.49 15.86
N PRO A 322 21.27 -20.85 14.69
CA PRO A 322 22.23 -21.11 13.63
C PRO A 322 23.59 -20.55 13.98
N GLU A 323 24.64 -21.32 13.74
CA GLU A 323 26.02 -20.87 13.92
C GLU A 323 26.37 -19.66 13.04
N SER A 324 25.61 -19.43 11.95
CA SER A 324 25.82 -18.32 11.03
C SER A 324 25.34 -16.96 11.54
N LEU A 325 24.55 -16.88 12.62
CA LEU A 325 23.95 -15.62 13.07
C LEU A 325 24.97 -14.52 13.40
N PRO A 326 26.10 -14.79 14.10
CA PRO A 326 27.11 -13.76 14.37
C PRO A 326 27.74 -13.18 13.11
N ASN A 327 27.98 -14.02 12.08
CA ASN A 327 28.52 -13.58 10.79
C ASN A 327 27.51 -12.70 10.05
N ASN A 328 26.24 -13.11 10.03
CA ASN A 328 25.16 -12.31 9.46
C ASN A 328 25.06 -10.94 10.17
N LYS A 329 25.19 -10.90 11.49
CA LYS A 329 25.18 -9.65 12.27
C LYS A 329 26.26 -8.70 11.78
N LYS A 330 27.51 -9.18 11.67
CA LYS A 330 28.63 -8.36 11.21
C LYS A 330 28.37 -7.79 9.82
N GLU A 331 28.02 -8.65 8.86
CA GLU A 331 27.77 -8.23 7.47
C GLU A 331 26.69 -7.16 7.36
N ILE A 332 25.57 -7.33 8.06
CA ILE A 332 24.44 -6.39 8.02
C ILE A 332 24.83 -5.04 8.63
N PHE A 333 25.52 -5.02 9.76
CA PHE A 333 25.81 -3.75 10.44
C PHE A 333 27.05 -3.03 9.92
N THR A 334 27.95 -3.71 9.20
CA THR A 334 29.17 -3.07 8.66
C THR A 334 29.11 -2.78 7.17
N ASN A 335 28.39 -3.59 6.38
CA ASN A 335 28.47 -3.55 4.91
C ASN A 335 27.16 -3.15 4.24
N ASN A 336 26.10 -2.83 5.00
CA ASN A 336 24.81 -2.44 4.45
C ASN A 336 24.60 -0.92 4.54
N GLU A 337 24.88 -0.22 3.45
CA GLU A 337 24.69 1.24 3.36
C GLU A 337 23.22 1.65 3.59
N SER A 338 22.27 0.85 3.09
CA SER A 338 20.84 1.12 3.29
C SER A 338 20.45 1.11 4.76
N PHE A 339 21.06 0.26 5.59
CA PHE A 339 20.81 0.27 7.03
C PHE A 339 21.22 1.60 7.67
N SER A 340 22.44 2.08 7.38
CA SER A 340 22.94 3.33 7.93
C SER A 340 22.13 4.55 7.47
N ASP A 341 21.75 4.60 6.20
CA ASP A 341 20.98 5.72 5.65
C ASP A 341 19.55 5.74 6.19
N ASN A 342 18.88 4.60 6.22
CA ASN A 342 17.54 4.49 6.78
C ASN A 342 17.54 4.83 8.29
N LEU A 343 18.58 4.46 9.03
CA LEU A 343 18.69 4.76 10.45
C LEU A 343 18.80 6.28 10.69
N LYS A 344 19.61 7.00 9.91
CA LYS A 344 19.72 8.47 10.00
C LYS A 344 18.38 9.15 9.74
N VAL A 345 17.66 8.71 8.70
CA VAL A 345 16.34 9.27 8.37
C VAL A 345 15.35 9.05 9.50
N VAL A 346 15.35 7.87 10.13
CA VAL A 346 14.48 7.58 11.28
C VAL A 346 14.90 8.40 12.51
N GLU A 347 16.19 8.57 12.78
CA GLU A 347 16.68 9.40 13.88
C GLU A 347 16.25 10.88 13.71
N GLU A 348 16.37 11.44 12.51
CA GLU A 348 15.91 12.79 12.20
C GLU A 348 14.40 12.94 12.36
N ASP A 349 13.63 11.97 11.87
CA ASP A 349 12.17 11.94 12.00
C ASP A 349 11.73 11.87 13.47
N LEU A 350 12.35 10.98 14.27
CA LEU A 350 12.10 10.88 15.70
C LEU A 350 12.48 12.16 16.44
N SER A 351 13.60 12.79 16.10
CA SER A 351 14.01 14.07 16.69
C SER A 351 13.00 15.17 16.40
N LYS A 352 12.48 15.25 15.16
CA LYS A 352 11.42 16.19 14.79
C LYS A 352 10.14 15.93 15.58
N LYS A 353 9.68 14.68 15.65
CA LYS A 353 8.49 14.27 16.41
C LYS A 353 8.63 14.57 17.90
N GLN A 354 9.80 14.34 18.48
CA GLN A 354 10.09 14.68 19.88
C GLN A 354 10.03 16.18 20.15
N LYS A 355 10.58 17.02 19.24
CA LYS A 355 10.48 18.49 19.34
C LYS A 355 9.03 18.98 19.20
N SER A 356 8.25 18.39 18.30
CA SER A 356 6.83 18.68 18.20
C SER A 356 6.09 18.31 19.47
N LEU A 357 6.36 17.12 20.03
CA LEU A 357 5.76 16.68 21.30
C LEU A 357 6.15 17.56 22.48
N SER A 358 7.40 18.03 22.56
CA SER A 358 7.79 18.97 23.62
C SER A 358 7.04 20.31 23.47
N THR A 359 6.92 20.81 22.25
CA THR A 359 6.11 22.02 21.96
C THR A 359 4.66 21.84 22.38
N PHE A 360 4.07 20.66 22.15
CA PHE A 360 2.71 20.34 22.61
C PHE A 360 2.60 20.14 24.11
N LYS A 361 3.64 19.63 24.78
CA LYS A 361 3.65 19.48 26.23
C LYS A 361 3.70 20.85 26.92
N ASP A 362 4.43 21.79 26.33
CA ASP A 362 4.52 23.18 26.77
C ASP A 362 3.31 24.01 26.29
N PHE A 363 2.41 23.43 25.50
CA PHE A 363 1.16 24.02 25.09
C PHE A 363 0.15 23.91 26.23
N ASP A 364 0.15 24.91 27.10
CA ASP A 364 -0.83 25.07 28.17
C ASP A 364 -2.18 25.50 27.56
N LEU A 365 -3.07 24.52 27.42
CA LEU A 365 -4.43 24.69 26.91
C LEU A 365 -5.21 25.71 27.74
N ASP A 366 -4.99 25.76 29.05
CA ASP A 366 -5.72 26.66 29.95
C ASP A 366 -5.20 28.10 29.80
N LEU A 367 -3.88 28.27 29.63
CA LEU A 367 -3.29 29.58 29.35
C LEU A 367 -3.77 30.13 27.99
N LYS A 368 -3.81 29.29 26.95
CA LYS A 368 -4.28 29.71 25.62
C LYS A 368 -5.79 29.93 25.55
N GLN A 369 -6.58 29.18 26.32
CA GLN A 369 -8.01 29.46 26.47
C GLN A 369 -8.22 30.81 27.17
N THR A 370 -7.42 31.10 28.20
CA THR A 370 -7.47 32.40 28.90
C THR A 370 -7.09 33.56 27.98
N GLU A 371 -5.99 33.44 27.22
CA GLU A 371 -5.59 34.45 26.22
C GLU A 371 -6.69 34.66 25.15
N LEU A 372 -7.37 33.59 24.73
CA LEU A 372 -8.47 33.67 23.77
C LEU A 372 -9.68 34.39 24.36
N ASP A 373 -10.05 34.08 25.60
CA ASP A 373 -11.16 34.71 26.31
C ASP A 373 -10.89 36.20 26.57
N GLU A 374 -9.65 36.55 26.94
CA GLU A 374 -9.20 37.95 27.07
C GLU A 374 -9.25 38.70 25.74
N SER A 375 -8.77 38.08 24.66
CA SER A 375 -8.83 38.67 23.32
C SER A 375 -10.28 38.85 22.83
N MET A 376 -11.20 37.94 23.20
CA MET A 376 -12.62 38.11 22.90
C MET A 376 -13.23 39.27 23.69
N ALA A 377 -12.91 39.39 24.99
CA ALA A 377 -13.39 40.48 25.82
C ALA A 377 -12.91 41.85 25.29
N ASP A 378 -11.66 41.96 24.84
CA ASP A 378 -11.14 43.19 24.25
C ASP A 378 -11.72 43.49 22.87
N PHE A 379 -12.03 42.47 22.08
CA PHE A 379 -12.77 42.64 20.83
C PHE A 379 -14.19 43.19 21.09
N GLU A 380 -14.89 42.69 22.10
CA GLU A 380 -16.22 43.18 22.48
C GLU A 380 -16.17 44.63 22.96
N LYS A 381 -15.22 45.00 23.83
CA LYS A 381 -14.99 46.40 24.22
C LYS A 381 -14.74 47.30 23.01
N THR A 382 -13.89 46.87 22.08
CA THR A 382 -13.57 47.63 20.87
C THR A 382 -14.80 47.81 19.98
N ARG A 383 -15.63 46.77 19.86
CA ARG A 383 -16.90 46.80 19.14
C ARG A 383 -17.86 47.82 19.76
N ASP A 384 -17.98 47.83 21.08
CA ASP A 384 -18.86 48.75 21.81
C ASP A 384 -18.39 50.21 21.69
N VAL A 385 -17.08 50.46 21.80
CA VAL A 385 -16.50 51.78 21.56
C VAL A 385 -16.80 52.25 20.14
N ARG A 386 -16.63 51.39 19.12
CA ARG A 386 -16.99 51.72 17.73
C ARG A 386 -18.49 52.02 17.58
N TYR A 387 -19.34 51.29 18.29
CA TYR A 387 -20.79 51.54 18.28
C TYR A 387 -21.13 52.91 18.88
N GLN A 388 -20.51 53.27 20.00
CA GLN A 388 -20.65 54.58 20.62
C GLN A 388 -20.13 55.70 19.72
N GLN A 389 -18.97 55.53 19.08
CA GLN A 389 -18.43 56.47 18.10
C GLN A 389 -19.38 56.67 16.92
N LYS A 390 -19.92 55.59 16.33
CA LYS A 390 -20.92 55.69 15.26
C LYS A 390 -22.17 56.44 15.71
N ARG A 391 -22.64 56.23 16.93
CA ARG A 391 -23.78 56.96 17.50
C ARG A 391 -23.46 58.44 17.70
N ALA A 392 -22.26 58.76 18.18
CA ALA A 392 -21.81 60.14 18.34
C ALA A 392 -21.68 60.86 16.99
N ILE A 393 -21.12 60.18 15.98
CA ILE A 393 -21.05 60.69 14.60
C ILE A 393 -22.46 60.98 14.08
N ARG A 394 -23.41 60.02 14.16
CA ARG A 394 -24.80 60.25 13.73
C ARG A 394 -25.43 61.47 14.42
N LYS A 395 -25.20 61.64 15.72
CA LYS A 395 -25.71 62.79 16.48
C LYS A 395 -25.06 64.11 16.03
N ALA A 396 -23.76 64.10 15.76
CA ALA A 396 -23.03 65.27 15.24
C ALA A 396 -23.48 65.61 13.81
N THR A 397 -23.64 64.62 12.94
CA THR A 397 -24.17 64.80 11.57
C THR A 397 -25.57 65.39 11.61
N GLY A 398 -26.47 64.87 12.45
CA GLY A 398 -27.82 65.45 12.61
C GLY A 398 -27.79 66.91 13.09
N LYS A 399 -26.90 67.27 14.02
CA LYS A 399 -26.72 68.67 14.44
C LYS A 399 -26.17 69.56 13.33
N ILE A 400 -25.25 69.06 12.51
CA ILE A 400 -24.71 69.80 11.37
C ILE A 400 -25.82 70.05 10.33
N GLU A 401 -26.66 69.05 10.06
CA GLU A 401 -27.82 69.19 9.18
C GLU A 401 -28.81 70.22 9.73
N GLU A 402 -29.15 70.17 11.03
CA GLU A 402 -30.01 71.16 11.69
C GLU A 402 -29.44 72.59 11.59
N LEU A 403 -28.15 72.77 11.86
CA LEU A 403 -27.47 74.07 11.75
C LEU A 403 -27.41 74.56 10.30
N SER A 404 -27.20 73.66 9.33
CA SER A 404 -27.21 73.96 7.90
C SER A 404 -28.60 74.43 7.46
N VAL A 405 -29.66 73.74 7.87
CA VAL A 405 -31.05 74.13 7.60
C VAL A 405 -31.35 75.48 8.24
N ALA A 406 -31.00 75.69 9.51
CA ALA A 406 -31.22 76.97 10.20
C ALA A 406 -30.41 78.13 9.56
N GLY A 407 -29.19 77.85 9.09
CA GLY A 407 -28.35 78.80 8.34
C GLY A 407 -28.97 79.20 7.00
N LEU A 408 -29.46 78.22 6.23
CA LEU A 408 -30.16 78.44 4.97
C LEU A 408 -31.43 79.27 5.17
N THR A 409 -32.21 79.00 6.22
CA THR A 409 -33.40 79.81 6.56
C THR A 409 -33.04 81.27 6.81
N LYS A 410 -31.97 81.54 7.56
CA LYS A 410 -31.49 82.93 7.80
C LYS A 410 -31.00 83.62 6.53
N ILE A 411 -30.33 82.89 5.64
CA ILE A 411 -29.88 83.42 4.34
C ILE A 411 -31.08 83.76 3.44
N ASN A 412 -32.11 82.89 3.42
CA ASN A 412 -33.34 83.15 2.68
C ASN A 412 -34.10 84.36 3.22
N GLU A 413 -34.18 84.50 4.55
CA GLU A 413 -34.78 85.69 5.18
C GLU A 413 -34.01 86.98 4.86
N ALA A 414 -32.67 86.93 4.88
CA ALA A 414 -31.82 88.05 4.51
C ALA A 414 -31.97 88.43 3.03
N SER A 415 -31.98 87.43 2.14
CA SER A 415 -32.19 87.62 0.69
C SER A 415 -33.56 88.24 0.42
N SER A 416 -34.62 87.75 1.08
CA SER A 416 -35.98 88.33 1.00
C SER A 416 -36.05 89.77 1.54
N ARG A 417 -35.16 90.17 2.46
CA ARG A 417 -35.06 91.57 2.92
C ARG A 417 -34.33 92.44 1.91
N ILE A 418 -33.27 91.92 1.29
CA ILE A 418 -32.52 92.62 0.23
C ILE A 418 -33.42 92.84 -0.98
N GLU A 419 -34.18 91.83 -1.39
CA GLU A 419 -35.10 91.92 -2.52
C GLU A 419 -36.23 92.92 -2.26
N ARG A 420 -36.78 92.96 -1.03
CA ARG A 420 -37.72 94.01 -0.60
C ARG A 420 -37.12 95.41 -0.64
N ARG A 421 -35.82 95.56 -0.30
CA ARG A 421 -35.11 96.85 -0.42
C ARG A 421 -34.91 97.25 -1.88
N HIS A 422 -34.56 96.32 -2.76
CA HIS A 422 -34.46 96.59 -4.20
C HIS A 422 -35.81 96.98 -4.78
N GLN A 423 -36.88 96.24 -4.52
CA GLN A 423 -38.24 96.60 -4.94
C GLN A 423 -38.66 97.98 -4.42
N PHE A 424 -38.28 98.33 -3.19
CA PHE A 424 -38.53 99.66 -2.64
C PHE A 424 -37.71 100.73 -3.37
N SER A 425 -36.43 100.48 -3.63
CA SER A 425 -35.55 101.38 -4.39
C SER A 425 -36.03 101.58 -5.82
N ASP A 426 -36.49 100.54 -6.49
CA ASP A 426 -37.01 100.59 -7.85
C ASP A 426 -38.30 101.41 -7.90
N LYS A 427 -39.21 101.23 -6.92
CA LYS A 427 -40.40 102.08 -6.77
C LYS A 427 -40.05 103.54 -6.48
N LEU A 428 -38.98 103.79 -5.72
CA LEU A 428 -38.48 105.13 -5.43
C LEU A 428 -37.89 105.79 -6.68
N ASN A 429 -37.11 105.05 -7.47
CA ASN A 429 -36.56 105.51 -8.74
C ASN A 429 -37.66 105.76 -9.79
N ASP A 430 -38.66 104.88 -9.88
CA ASP A 430 -39.84 105.09 -10.74
C ASP A 430 -40.62 106.34 -10.32
N TRP A 431 -40.78 106.57 -9.00
CA TRP A 431 -41.39 107.78 -8.47
C TRP A 431 -40.58 109.04 -8.82
N PHE A 432 -39.25 109.01 -8.67
CA PHE A 432 -38.37 110.11 -9.08
C PHE A 432 -38.43 110.38 -10.59
N ASN A 433 -38.42 109.34 -11.42
CA ASN A 433 -38.49 109.47 -12.88
C ASN A 433 -39.85 110.03 -13.35
N LYS A 434 -40.94 109.76 -12.63
CA LYS A 434 -42.27 110.33 -12.90
C LYS A 434 -42.44 111.77 -12.42
N THR A 435 -41.59 112.25 -11.52
CA THR A 435 -41.69 113.58 -10.89
C THR A 435 -40.62 114.56 -11.36
N ALA A 436 -39.62 114.09 -12.11
CA ALA A 436 -38.65 114.96 -12.77
C ALA A 436 -39.32 115.67 -13.98
N PRO A 437 -39.32 117.02 -14.04
CA PRO A 437 -39.84 117.75 -15.17
C PRO A 437 -38.99 117.50 -16.41
N SER A 438 -39.63 117.09 -17.50
CA SER A 438 -39.05 117.08 -18.84
C SER A 438 -38.73 118.51 -19.27
N ASN A 439 -37.46 118.78 -19.56
CA ASN A 439 -37.07 119.98 -20.30
C ASN A 439 -37.72 120.01 -21.68
#